data_AF-A0A0S8IUQ0-F1
#
_entry.id   AF-A0A0S8IUQ0-F1
#
_cell.length_a   1.000
_cell.length_b   1.000
_cell.length_c   1.000
_cell.angle_alpha   90.00
_cell.angle_beta   90.00
_cell.angle_gamma   90.00
#
_symmetry.space_group_name_H-M   'P 1'
#
loop_
_entity.id
_entity.type
_entity.pdbx_description
1 polymer ?
#
loop_
_entity_poly.entity_id
_entity_poly.type
_entity_poly.pdbx_seq_one_letter_code
_entity_poly.pdbx_strand_id
1 'polypeptide(L)'
;MKRKKLKFFFCLFSFLILYTGTEIKAKDSALPEISVIYPRKGAQIGASDSTFIFGSVTPKSELTINGYKVKIHPNGGFLAFLPLEPGDFTFRLSAENKAGVSVESVSVKVPSPIFSVPKDSFCIISNSIQPKQDLILTPGDVLETSFRGTPNCQAGFSIEGLVKDVSMIESPLRTPPFQVKYPGEKHEAPTSPLLGGVYTGSYTIKNSDKIEQAKIIFKLTKKIGEDSVYIVASSPGKITIREDLIPQVVEFVGTSVIARSGPRLGYTLLHQPPGIKAVATGKRGEWVRLRLAYGENAWVHQDSIKYLPLGTPLPMSILTTIKTKKLLSKTQVMLFLQEKLPFRIEQQTEPPALILTIFGVTSNTDWIRYDSEDRVIREITWYQPKDNVYQLKIFLNQKQQWGYNVFYDKNNLILEIKHQPRLRKKLQGLRICLDPGHSPDPGAVGPTGLQEKVVNLEIAKKLKKMLEKNGAEVVMTRSGMESVALYDRPEIAIQKACDILISIHNNALPDGVNPFYNNGTATYYYHPQSLALAREIQLELLERLKLPDFGIYYGNLVLTRPSQLPTVLVECAFMMIPEQEEFLKTDKFQKKCAQAIYHGVLKFIEKAKK
;
A
#
# COMPACT_ATOMS: atom_id res chain seq x y z
N MET A 1 60.09 -37.94 -66.68
CA MET A 1 60.00 -36.48 -66.91
C MET A 1 59.29 -35.85 -65.71
N LYS A 2 60.00 -35.24 -64.74
CA LYS A 2 60.34 -33.80 -64.65
C LYS A 2 59.07 -32.94 -64.86
N ARG A 3 58.60 -32.04 -63.99
CA ARG A 3 59.07 -31.22 -62.84
C ARG A 3 57.76 -30.56 -62.31
N LYS A 4 57.56 -29.99 -61.12
CA LYS A 4 58.35 -29.63 -59.94
C LYS A 4 57.29 -29.33 -58.86
N LYS A 5 57.46 -29.90 -57.65
CA LYS A 5 56.85 -29.36 -56.43
C LYS A 5 57.54 -28.03 -56.11
N LEU A 6 56.77 -26.97 -55.86
CA LEU A 6 57.32 -25.74 -55.28
C LEU A 6 56.94 -25.71 -53.79
N LYS A 7 57.97 -25.91 -52.96
CA LYS A 7 57.97 -25.58 -51.54
C LYS A 7 57.93 -24.06 -51.43
N PHE A 8 57.06 -23.51 -50.59
CA PHE A 8 57.25 -22.15 -50.08
C PHE A 8 57.62 -22.19 -48.61
N PHE A 9 58.60 -21.34 -48.31
CA PHE A 9 59.44 -21.32 -47.14
C PHE A 9 58.71 -20.74 -45.93
N PHE A 10 59.10 -21.22 -44.75
CA PHE A 10 58.84 -20.62 -43.45
C PHE A 10 59.36 -19.17 -43.44
N CYS A 11 58.50 -18.20 -43.13
CA CYS A 11 58.92 -16.93 -42.57
C CYS A 11 58.05 -16.66 -41.33
N LEU A 12 58.63 -17.03 -40.19
CA LEU A 12 58.25 -16.55 -38.86
C LEU A 12 58.34 -15.01 -38.90
N PHE A 13 57.19 -14.33 -38.95
CA PHE A 13 57.14 -12.92 -38.56
C PHE A 13 56.66 -12.87 -37.11
N SER A 14 57.64 -12.83 -36.21
CA SER A 14 57.49 -12.36 -34.84
C SER A 14 57.11 -10.88 -34.87
N PHE A 15 55.82 -10.59 -34.99
CA PHE A 15 55.28 -9.27 -34.63
C PHE A 15 54.97 -9.29 -33.13
N LEU A 16 56.01 -8.96 -32.36
CA LEU A 16 55.88 -8.54 -30.98
C LEU A 16 55.20 -7.15 -30.99
N ILE A 17 53.87 -7.12 -31.13
CA ILE A 17 53.10 -5.91 -30.86
C ILE A 17 52.96 -5.81 -29.34
N LEU A 18 53.99 -5.22 -28.74
CA LEU A 18 53.86 -4.48 -27.48
C LEU A 18 52.97 -3.27 -27.78
N TYR A 19 51.65 -3.47 -27.70
CA TYR A 19 50.75 -2.40 -27.31
C TYR A 19 50.17 -2.79 -25.96
N THR A 20 50.84 -2.19 -24.98
CA THR A 20 50.48 -2.04 -23.58
C THR A 20 48.97 -1.96 -23.42
N GLY A 21 48.46 -2.77 -22.50
CA GLY A 21 47.13 -2.53 -21.95
C GLY A 21 47.07 -1.06 -21.55
N THR A 22 46.07 -0.35 -22.07
CA THR A 22 45.60 0.86 -21.40
C THR A 22 45.02 0.39 -20.08
N GLU A 23 45.92 0.24 -19.10
CA GLU A 23 45.58 0.39 -17.70
C GLU A 23 44.68 1.61 -17.57
N ILE A 24 43.64 1.43 -16.76
CA ILE A 24 42.82 2.48 -16.20
C ILE A 24 43.74 3.43 -15.42
N LYS A 25 44.39 4.35 -16.12
CA LYS A 25 45.19 5.45 -15.57
C LYS A 25 44.52 6.76 -15.98
N ALA A 26 43.43 7.09 -15.28
CA ALA A 26 42.92 8.45 -15.11
C ALA A 26 41.74 8.45 -14.13
N LYS A 27 42.02 8.39 -12.82
CA LYS A 27 41.15 8.93 -11.75
C LYS A 27 41.84 9.13 -10.39
N ASP A 28 43.15 8.85 -10.26
CA ASP A 28 43.92 9.08 -9.02
C ASP A 28 44.47 10.52 -8.90
N SER A 29 44.18 11.43 -9.84
CA SER A 29 44.71 12.81 -9.87
C SER A 29 43.67 13.91 -9.66
N ALA A 30 42.41 13.56 -9.38
CA ALA A 30 41.32 14.51 -9.17
C ALA A 30 40.77 14.40 -7.75
N LEU A 31 40.35 15.54 -7.20
CA LEU A 31 39.66 15.61 -5.92
C LEU A 31 38.43 14.67 -5.90
N PRO A 32 38.05 14.09 -4.74
CA PRO A 32 36.87 13.23 -4.64
C PRO A 32 35.58 13.95 -5.06
N GLU A 33 34.83 13.36 -5.98
CA GLU A 33 33.50 13.85 -6.35
C GLU A 33 32.48 13.21 -5.41
N ILE A 34 31.64 14.01 -4.73
CA ILE A 34 30.59 13.54 -3.83
C ILE A 34 29.23 13.81 -4.49
N SER A 35 28.39 12.79 -4.57
CA SER A 35 26.99 12.91 -4.99
C SER A 35 26.08 12.31 -3.94
N VAL A 36 25.10 13.06 -3.48
CA VAL A 36 24.08 12.59 -2.53
C VAL A 36 22.76 12.39 -3.28
N ILE A 37 22.25 11.15 -3.26
CA ILE A 37 20.98 10.79 -3.90
C ILE A 37 19.82 11.02 -2.94
N TYR A 38 20.02 10.67 -1.67
CA TYR A 38 19.06 10.90 -0.60
C TYR A 38 19.77 11.20 0.73
N PRO A 39 19.26 12.14 1.55
CA PRO A 39 18.13 13.03 1.26
C PRO A 39 18.49 14.08 0.21
N ARG A 40 17.47 14.64 -0.46
CA ARG A 40 17.68 15.79 -1.35
C ARG A 40 17.85 17.06 -0.53
N LYS A 41 18.59 18.04 -1.04
CA LYS A 41 18.73 19.36 -0.41
C LYS A 41 17.34 19.99 -0.20
N GLY A 42 17.05 20.42 1.02
CA GLY A 42 15.77 20.99 1.42
C GLY A 42 14.66 19.95 1.67
N ALA A 43 14.95 18.65 1.64
CA ALA A 43 13.96 17.62 1.93
C ALA A 43 13.45 17.73 3.38
N GLN A 44 12.16 17.43 3.57
CA GLN A 44 11.58 17.21 4.88
C GLN A 44 11.66 15.72 5.21
N ILE A 45 12.37 15.38 6.27
CA ILE A 45 12.54 14.00 6.73
C ILE A 45 11.42 13.67 7.72
N GLY A 46 11.02 12.40 7.81
CA GLY A 46 10.13 11.93 8.88
C GLY A 46 10.66 12.31 10.28
N ALA A 47 9.74 12.47 11.25
CA ALA A 47 10.13 12.67 12.64
C ALA A 47 10.81 11.40 13.18
N SER A 48 12.13 11.38 13.15
CA SER A 48 12.97 10.30 13.63
C SER A 48 14.24 10.88 14.24
N ASP A 49 14.81 10.11 15.15
CA ASP A 49 16.13 10.31 15.75
C ASP A 49 17.30 9.99 14.83
N SER A 50 17.05 9.25 13.76
CA SER A 50 18.05 8.72 12.86
C SER A 50 17.45 8.57 11.46
N THR A 51 18.26 8.72 10.43
CA THR A 51 17.84 8.41 9.06
C THR A 51 19.01 7.93 8.23
N PHE A 52 18.71 7.42 7.05
CA PHE A 52 19.74 7.05 6.09
C PHE A 52 20.13 8.23 5.18
N ILE A 53 21.41 8.28 4.84
CA ILE A 53 21.98 9.10 3.77
C ILE A 53 22.77 8.18 2.85
N PHE A 54 22.55 8.31 1.54
CA PHE A 54 23.25 7.48 0.56
C PHE A 54 23.47 8.23 -0.76
N GLY A 55 24.48 7.75 -1.48
CA GLY A 55 24.92 8.35 -2.74
C GLY A 55 26.23 7.70 -3.19
N SER A 56 27.01 8.43 -3.96
CA SER A 56 28.30 7.94 -4.47
C SER A 56 29.42 8.94 -4.21
N VAL A 57 30.63 8.40 -4.01
CA VAL A 57 31.87 9.15 -3.98
C VAL A 57 32.87 8.55 -4.97
N THR A 58 33.88 9.30 -5.41
CA THR A 58 35.02 8.73 -6.17
C THR A 58 35.54 7.45 -5.48
N PRO A 59 35.60 6.29 -6.18
CA PRO A 59 36.06 5.04 -5.58
C PRO A 59 37.43 5.16 -4.92
N LYS A 60 37.66 4.39 -3.84
CA LYS A 60 38.88 4.40 -3.00
C LYS A 60 39.10 5.68 -2.17
N SER A 61 38.14 6.61 -2.15
CA SER A 61 38.16 7.71 -1.18
C SER A 61 37.75 7.23 0.20
N GLU A 62 38.25 7.89 1.25
CA GLU A 62 37.65 7.83 2.59
C GLU A 62 36.51 8.83 2.68
N LEU A 63 35.44 8.53 3.43
CA LEU A 63 34.31 9.43 3.62
C LEU A 63 33.94 9.51 5.10
N THR A 64 33.74 10.72 5.58
CA THR A 64 33.08 11.00 6.85
C THR A 64 31.82 11.85 6.63
N ILE A 65 30.80 11.63 7.46
CA ILE A 65 29.59 12.44 7.47
C ILE A 65 29.33 12.87 8.91
N ASN A 66 29.35 14.18 9.20
CA ASN A 66 29.26 14.73 10.56
C ASN A 66 30.26 14.07 11.54
N GLY A 67 31.46 13.73 11.07
CA GLY A 67 32.50 13.06 11.86
C GLY A 67 32.41 11.53 11.93
N TYR A 68 31.29 10.93 11.50
CA TYR A 68 31.15 9.48 11.43
C TYR A 68 31.82 8.91 10.18
N LYS A 69 32.68 7.90 10.33
CA LYS A 69 33.29 7.19 9.19
C LYS A 69 32.24 6.35 8.46
N VAL A 70 32.17 6.49 7.14
CA VAL A 70 31.20 5.79 6.28
C VAL A 70 31.92 4.80 5.38
N LYS A 71 31.38 3.58 5.29
CA LYS A 71 31.89 2.54 4.39
C LYS A 71 31.62 2.94 2.93
N ILE A 72 32.68 2.94 2.11
CA ILE A 72 32.60 3.11 0.67
C ILE A 72 32.71 1.75 -0.01
N HIS A 73 31.82 1.49 -0.96
CA HIS A 73 31.78 0.25 -1.72
C HIS A 73 32.70 0.36 -2.95
N PRO A 74 33.15 -0.75 -3.56
CA PRO A 74 34.12 -0.71 -4.66
C PRO A 74 33.70 0.16 -5.86
N ASN A 75 32.39 0.30 -6.08
CA ASN A 75 31.81 1.13 -7.14
C ASN A 75 31.65 2.61 -6.75
N GLY A 76 32.09 3.01 -5.56
CA GLY A 76 31.95 4.35 -5.01
C GLY A 76 30.64 4.61 -4.27
N GLY A 77 29.66 3.71 -4.32
CA GLY A 77 28.42 3.85 -3.56
C GLY A 77 28.66 3.87 -2.05
N PHE A 78 27.83 4.58 -1.30
CA PHE A 78 27.82 4.58 0.16
C PHE A 78 26.40 4.64 0.70
N LEU A 79 26.23 4.10 1.91
CA LEU A 79 25.01 4.19 2.69
C LEU A 79 25.41 4.31 4.16
N ALA A 80 24.84 5.28 4.86
CA ALA A 80 24.97 5.44 6.30
C ALA A 80 23.58 5.58 6.91
N PHE A 81 23.43 5.16 8.17
CA PHE A 81 22.25 5.42 9.00
C PHE A 81 22.75 6.18 10.23
N LEU A 82 22.42 7.46 10.30
CA LEU A 82 23.05 8.43 11.20
C LEU A 82 22.02 9.12 12.08
N PRO A 83 22.41 9.55 13.29
CA PRO A 83 21.53 10.33 14.16
C PRO A 83 21.16 11.68 13.53
N LEU A 84 19.97 12.14 13.90
CA LEU A 84 19.35 13.39 13.49
C LEU A 84 19.00 14.23 14.72
N GLU A 85 19.16 15.54 14.57
CA GLU A 85 18.60 16.51 15.50
C GLU A 85 17.38 17.20 14.87
N PRO A 86 16.33 17.49 15.66
CA PRO A 86 15.21 18.29 15.20
C PRO A 86 15.59 19.68 14.71
N GLY A 87 14.80 20.21 13.77
CA GLY A 87 15.00 21.53 13.20
C GLY A 87 15.70 21.49 11.85
N ASP A 88 16.47 22.54 11.57
CA ASP A 88 17.29 22.62 10.37
C ASP A 88 18.60 21.85 10.61
N PHE A 89 18.66 20.63 10.07
CA PHE A 89 19.80 19.73 10.23
C PHE A 89 20.64 19.70 8.96
N THR A 90 21.97 19.62 9.08
CA THR A 90 22.87 19.56 7.93
C THR A 90 23.80 18.35 8.02
N PHE A 91 23.77 17.50 7.00
CA PHE A 91 24.81 16.51 6.76
C PHE A 91 26.01 17.19 6.11
N ARG A 92 27.17 17.15 6.77
CA ARG A 92 28.45 17.64 6.26
C ARG A 92 29.30 16.43 5.88
N LEU A 93 29.50 16.26 4.59
CA LEU A 93 30.28 15.17 4.02
C LEU A 93 31.70 15.67 3.75
N SER A 94 32.70 14.88 4.12
CA SER A 94 34.12 15.14 3.81
C SER A 94 34.72 13.86 3.24
N ALA A 95 35.11 13.92 1.97
CA ALA A 95 35.76 12.82 1.26
C ALA A 95 37.23 13.13 1.00
N GLU A 96 38.11 12.16 1.20
CA GLU A 96 39.56 12.31 1.04
C GLU A 96 40.14 11.21 0.15
N ASN A 97 41.01 11.59 -0.78
CA ASN A 97 41.85 10.66 -1.53
C ASN A 97 43.27 11.25 -1.69
N LYS A 98 44.13 10.59 -2.48
CA LYS A 98 45.52 11.06 -2.71
C LYS A 98 45.63 12.45 -3.33
N ALA A 99 44.60 12.94 -4.01
CA ALA A 99 44.57 14.27 -4.63
C ALA A 99 44.12 15.37 -3.66
N GLY A 100 43.53 15.01 -2.51
CA GLY A 100 43.10 15.94 -1.48
C GLY A 100 41.69 15.67 -0.95
N VAL A 101 41.11 16.69 -0.33
CA VAL A 101 39.81 16.62 0.36
C VAL A 101 38.74 17.39 -0.42
N SER A 102 37.54 16.84 -0.50
CA SER A 102 36.34 17.52 -0.97
C SER A 102 35.24 17.47 0.07
N VAL A 103 34.45 18.55 0.15
CA VAL A 103 33.36 18.67 1.11
C VAL A 103 32.04 18.96 0.39
N GLU A 104 30.96 18.41 0.92
CA GLU A 104 29.59 18.63 0.42
C GLU A 104 28.64 18.80 1.60
N SER A 105 27.53 19.50 1.41
CA SER A 105 26.56 19.71 2.50
C SER A 105 25.11 19.58 2.04
N VAL A 106 24.34 18.79 2.79
CA VAL A 106 22.92 18.57 2.54
C VAL A 106 22.11 19.00 3.75
N SER A 107 21.43 20.13 3.62
CA SER A 107 20.50 20.62 4.64
C SER A 107 19.11 20.04 4.43
N VAL A 108 18.48 19.64 5.53
CA VAL A 108 17.16 19.01 5.60
C VAL A 108 16.37 19.57 6.77
N LYS A 109 15.05 19.39 6.73
CA LYS A 109 14.17 19.78 7.82
C LYS A 109 13.66 18.55 8.54
N VAL A 110 13.98 18.44 9.83
CA VAL A 110 13.55 17.34 10.70
C VAL A 110 12.46 17.89 11.64
N PRO A 111 11.21 17.41 11.56
CA PRO A 111 10.15 17.85 12.46
C PRO A 111 10.51 17.55 13.92
N SER A 112 10.25 18.50 14.81
CA SER A 112 10.42 18.27 16.24
C SER A 112 9.50 17.14 16.73
N PRO A 113 10.02 16.22 17.56
CA PRO A 113 9.20 15.27 18.27
C PRO A 113 8.08 15.99 19.03
N ILE A 114 6.97 15.29 19.21
CA ILE A 114 5.85 15.82 19.97
C ILE A 114 6.19 15.70 21.45
N PHE A 115 6.49 16.83 22.11
CA PHE A 115 6.76 16.89 23.55
C PHE A 115 5.53 17.33 24.36
N SER A 116 5.54 16.99 25.65
CA SER A 116 4.61 17.59 26.62
C SER A 116 4.79 19.10 26.66
N VAL A 117 3.67 19.81 26.80
CA VAL A 117 3.69 21.23 27.14
C VAL A 117 4.37 21.39 28.52
N PRO A 118 5.31 22.33 28.70
CA PRO A 118 5.91 22.59 30.01
C PRO A 118 4.85 22.86 31.08
N LYS A 119 5.00 22.30 32.30
CA LYS A 119 3.99 22.39 33.38
C LYS A 119 3.74 23.83 33.87
N ASP A 120 4.74 24.67 33.73
CA ASP A 120 4.75 26.10 34.02
C ASP A 120 4.04 26.93 32.95
N SER A 121 4.04 26.49 31.68
CA SER A 121 3.21 27.09 30.64
C SER A 121 1.74 26.70 30.84
N PHE A 122 0.82 27.67 30.95
CA PHE A 122 -0.63 27.42 31.05
C PHE A 122 -1.30 27.70 29.70
N CYS A 123 -1.46 26.68 28.85
CA CYS A 123 -1.93 26.86 27.47
C CYS A 123 -2.72 25.65 26.91
N ILE A 124 -3.51 25.93 25.87
CA ILE A 124 -4.08 24.95 24.94
C ILE A 124 -3.37 25.12 23.60
N ILE A 125 -2.85 24.02 23.04
CA ILE A 125 -2.24 24.00 21.72
C ILE A 125 -3.35 24.00 20.67
N SER A 126 -3.63 25.16 20.07
CA SER A 126 -4.75 25.34 19.13
C SER A 126 -4.76 24.35 17.94
N ASN A 127 -3.60 24.07 17.34
CA ASN A 127 -3.49 23.18 16.18
C ASN A 127 -3.66 21.68 16.51
N SER A 128 -3.77 21.34 17.79
CA SER A 128 -4.00 19.97 18.28
C SER A 128 -5.48 19.63 18.50
N ILE A 129 -6.36 20.65 18.48
CA ILE A 129 -7.78 20.50 18.78
C ILE A 129 -8.49 19.62 17.73
N GLN A 130 -9.33 18.70 18.21
CA GLN A 130 -10.21 17.84 17.43
C GLN A 130 -11.67 18.07 17.85
N PRO A 131 -12.63 18.09 16.90
CA PRO A 131 -12.45 17.81 15.48
C PRO A 131 -11.91 19.00 14.67
N LYS A 132 -11.06 18.71 13.68
CA LYS A 132 -10.53 19.71 12.72
C LYS A 132 -11.46 20.00 11.54
N GLN A 133 -12.42 19.13 11.29
CA GLN A 133 -13.32 19.17 10.14
C GLN A 133 -14.75 19.10 10.63
N ASP A 134 -15.66 19.62 9.81
CA ASP A 134 -17.08 19.59 10.11
C ASP A 134 -17.60 18.15 10.20
N LEU A 135 -18.49 17.93 11.15
CA LEU A 135 -19.14 16.66 11.43
C LEU A 135 -20.65 16.78 11.25
N ILE A 136 -21.25 15.79 10.59
CA ILE A 136 -22.68 15.53 10.64
C ILE A 136 -22.86 14.21 11.40
N LEU A 137 -23.56 14.29 12.53
CA LEU A 137 -23.79 13.19 13.46
C LEU A 137 -25.29 12.92 13.60
N THR A 138 -25.61 11.70 13.99
CA THR A 138 -26.98 11.22 14.28
C THR A 138 -27.05 10.66 15.70
N PRO A 139 -28.25 10.53 16.29
CA PRO A 139 -28.40 9.87 17.59
C PRO A 139 -27.74 8.49 17.64
N GLY A 140 -27.10 8.18 18.78
CA GLY A 140 -26.28 6.99 18.99
C GLY A 140 -24.81 7.13 18.59
N ASP A 141 -24.45 8.17 17.83
CA ASP A 141 -23.04 8.46 17.54
C ASP A 141 -22.28 8.85 18.80
N VAL A 142 -20.99 8.52 18.85
CA VAL A 142 -20.08 9.02 19.87
C VAL A 142 -19.20 10.09 19.23
N LEU A 143 -19.38 11.33 19.66
CA LEU A 143 -18.47 12.42 19.35
C LEU A 143 -17.24 12.26 20.25
N GLU A 144 -16.11 11.90 19.65
CA GLU A 144 -14.80 11.96 20.31
C GLU A 144 -14.12 13.30 20.02
N THR A 145 -13.62 13.93 21.09
CA THR A 145 -12.98 15.24 21.06
C THR A 145 -11.65 15.16 21.81
N SER A 146 -10.68 15.97 21.39
CA SER A 146 -9.39 16.03 22.09
C SER A 146 -8.64 17.32 21.85
N PHE A 147 -7.73 17.65 22.75
CA PHE A 147 -6.72 18.69 22.54
C PHE A 147 -5.47 18.38 23.37
N ARG A 148 -4.35 19.03 23.02
CA ARG A 148 -3.14 19.07 23.83
C ARG A 148 -3.05 20.40 24.57
N GLY A 149 -2.64 20.36 25.83
CA GLY A 149 -2.42 21.54 26.66
C GLY A 149 -1.46 21.22 27.81
N THR A 150 -1.42 22.09 28.81
CA THR A 150 -0.63 21.90 30.03
C THR A 150 -1.02 20.61 30.75
N PRO A 151 -0.07 19.72 31.11
CA PRO A 151 -0.35 18.49 31.86
C PRO A 151 -0.89 18.71 33.28
N ASN A 152 -1.52 17.70 33.87
CA ASN A 152 -2.06 17.66 35.24
C ASN A 152 -3.07 18.77 35.56
N CYS A 153 -3.85 19.20 34.57
CA CYS A 153 -4.92 20.17 34.72
C CYS A 153 -6.29 19.48 34.64
N GLN A 154 -7.34 20.16 35.08
CA GLN A 154 -8.71 19.71 34.84
C GLN A 154 -9.16 20.23 33.48
N ALA A 155 -9.77 19.38 32.66
CA ALA A 155 -10.26 19.76 31.35
C ALA A 155 -11.75 19.42 31.20
N GLY A 156 -12.43 20.24 30.42
CA GLY A 156 -13.82 20.00 30.02
C GLY A 156 -14.09 20.56 28.64
N PHE A 157 -15.21 20.14 28.04
CA PHE A 157 -15.72 20.74 26.82
C PHE A 157 -17.22 20.99 26.89
N SER A 158 -17.68 21.97 26.12
CA SER A 158 -19.08 22.29 25.92
C SER A 158 -19.38 22.26 24.43
N ILE A 159 -20.57 21.83 24.04
CA ILE A 159 -21.08 21.98 22.68
C ILE A 159 -22.06 23.13 22.72
N GLU A 160 -21.80 24.17 21.93
CA GLU A 160 -22.64 25.38 21.91
C GLU A 160 -24.12 25.02 21.71
N GLY A 161 -24.98 25.53 22.59
CA GLY A 161 -26.42 25.30 22.52
C GLY A 161 -26.90 23.89 22.91
N LEU A 162 -26.00 22.98 23.33
CA LEU A 162 -26.36 21.57 23.58
C LEU A 162 -25.97 21.06 24.97
N VAL A 163 -24.68 21.06 25.31
CA VAL A 163 -24.19 20.52 26.59
C VAL A 163 -23.06 21.39 27.13
N LYS A 164 -23.01 21.55 28.46
CA LYS A 164 -22.01 22.36 29.15
C LYS A 164 -21.12 21.48 30.03
N ASP A 165 -19.84 21.84 30.07
CA ASP A 165 -18.83 21.34 31.01
C ASP A 165 -18.75 19.80 31.12
N VAL A 166 -18.80 19.11 29.98
CA VAL A 166 -18.52 17.67 29.91
C VAL A 166 -17.06 17.43 30.27
N SER A 167 -16.83 16.65 31.32
CA SER A 167 -15.48 16.35 31.83
C SER A 167 -14.63 15.64 30.78
N MET A 168 -13.35 16.02 30.70
CA MET A 168 -12.35 15.36 29.88
C MET A 168 -11.28 14.72 30.78
N ILE A 169 -10.71 13.64 30.29
CA ILE A 169 -9.67 12.89 30.98
C ILE A 169 -8.34 13.17 30.29
N GLU A 170 -7.32 13.51 31.08
CA GLU A 170 -5.94 13.49 30.60
C GLU A 170 -5.57 12.02 30.34
N SER A 171 -5.28 11.71 29.08
CA SER A 171 -4.78 10.39 28.71
C SER A 171 -3.53 10.07 29.53
N PRO A 172 -3.36 8.79 29.94
CA PRO A 172 -2.12 8.35 30.58
C PRO A 172 -0.91 8.79 29.76
N LEU A 173 0.21 8.99 30.45
CA LEU A 173 1.49 9.29 29.82
C LEU A 173 1.78 8.26 28.72
N ARG A 174 1.80 8.70 27.46
CA ARG A 174 2.07 7.82 26.31
C ARG A 174 3.47 8.08 25.79
N THR A 175 4.16 7.01 25.42
CA THR A 175 5.28 7.12 24.49
C THR A 175 4.72 7.61 23.15
N PRO A 176 5.27 8.68 22.54
CA PRO A 176 4.86 9.11 21.22
C PRO A 176 4.85 7.94 20.22
N PRO A 177 3.89 7.90 19.27
CA PRO A 177 3.79 6.80 18.31
C PRO A 177 5.00 6.72 17.35
N PHE A 178 5.79 7.78 17.27
CA PHE A 178 7.08 7.82 16.58
C PHE A 178 8.16 7.23 17.48
N GLN A 179 8.10 5.91 17.65
CA GLN A 179 9.11 5.19 18.41
C GLN A 179 10.35 4.97 17.55
N VAL A 180 11.31 5.84 17.80
CA VAL A 180 12.74 5.64 17.66
C VAL A 180 13.14 4.24 18.16
N LYS A 181 13.71 3.41 17.29
CA LYS A 181 14.35 2.14 17.67
C LYS A 181 15.80 2.13 17.17
N TYR A 182 16.74 2.30 18.09
CA TYR A 182 18.18 2.17 17.85
C TYR A 182 18.62 0.70 17.86
N PRO A 183 19.52 0.29 16.95
CA PRO A 183 20.39 -0.85 17.18
C PRO A 183 21.86 -0.48 16.98
N GLY A 184 22.73 -0.72 17.97
CA GLY A 184 24.18 -0.81 17.70
C GLY A 184 25.17 -0.46 18.81
N GLU A 185 24.81 0.34 19.82
CA GLU A 185 25.73 0.69 20.91
C GLU A 185 25.04 0.54 22.27
N LYS A 186 25.80 0.20 23.32
CA LYS A 186 25.34 0.18 24.73
C LYS A 186 25.10 1.60 25.24
N HIS A 187 24.27 2.37 24.55
CA HIS A 187 23.69 3.60 25.08
C HIS A 187 22.28 3.27 25.56
N GLU A 188 21.98 3.62 26.81
CA GLU A 188 20.64 3.51 27.38
C GLU A 188 19.64 4.07 26.37
N ALA A 189 18.57 3.32 26.06
CA ALA A 189 17.51 3.82 25.20
C ALA A 189 17.09 5.19 25.75
N PRO A 190 17.12 6.28 24.94
CA PRO A 190 16.78 7.59 25.46
C PRO A 190 15.42 7.48 26.13
N THR A 191 15.34 7.93 27.37
CA THR A 191 14.12 7.96 28.15
C THR A 191 13.07 8.67 27.30
N SER A 192 12.14 7.89 26.76
CA SER A 192 11.15 8.45 25.85
C SER A 192 10.40 9.53 26.59
N PRO A 193 10.35 10.78 26.07
CA PRO A 193 9.61 11.83 26.75
C PRO A 193 8.15 11.39 26.79
N LEU A 194 7.68 11.10 28.00
CA LEU A 194 6.30 10.73 28.25
C LEU A 194 5.41 11.91 27.88
N LEU A 195 4.54 11.72 26.89
CA LEU A 195 3.61 12.75 26.42
C LEU A 195 2.42 12.81 27.39
N GLY A 196 2.36 13.88 28.17
CA GLY A 196 1.23 14.29 28.99
C GLY A 196 0.48 15.48 28.38
N GLY A 197 -0.60 15.88 29.03
CA GLY A 197 -1.44 17.01 28.61
C GLY A 197 -2.29 16.73 27.38
N VAL A 198 -2.55 15.47 27.05
CA VAL A 198 -3.48 15.07 26.00
C VAL A 198 -4.84 14.82 26.64
N TYR A 199 -5.77 15.75 26.49
CA TYR A 199 -7.10 15.64 27.06
C TYR A 199 -8.06 15.06 26.03
N THR A 200 -8.83 14.06 26.44
CA THR A 200 -9.83 13.39 25.60
C THR A 200 -11.18 13.41 26.28
N GLY A 201 -12.23 13.72 25.52
CA GLY A 201 -13.61 13.71 25.95
C GLY A 201 -14.48 12.97 24.95
N SER A 202 -15.60 12.45 25.43
CA SER A 202 -16.61 11.86 24.54
C SER A 202 -18.00 12.31 24.95
N TYR A 203 -18.88 12.41 23.96
CA TYR A 203 -20.30 12.69 24.16
C TYR A 203 -21.12 11.79 23.24
N THR A 204 -22.04 11.02 23.81
CA THR A 204 -22.97 10.20 23.01
C THR A 204 -24.17 11.05 22.64
N ILE A 205 -24.43 11.15 21.33
CA ILE A 205 -25.54 11.93 20.79
C ILE A 205 -26.86 11.27 21.19
N LYS A 206 -27.73 12.02 21.85
CA LYS A 206 -29.07 11.57 22.27
C LYS A 206 -30.10 11.86 21.17
N ASN A 207 -31.24 11.17 21.23
CA ASN A 207 -32.35 11.41 20.31
C ASN A 207 -32.89 12.85 20.38
N SER A 208 -32.82 13.48 21.55
CA SER A 208 -33.27 14.87 21.76
C SER A 208 -32.29 15.92 21.23
N ASP A 209 -31.05 15.54 20.92
CA ASP A 209 -30.00 16.50 20.60
C ASP A 209 -30.20 17.04 19.19
N LYS A 210 -30.30 18.36 19.07
CA LYS A 210 -30.46 19.06 17.79
C LYS A 210 -29.60 20.30 17.81
N ILE A 211 -28.67 20.40 16.86
CA ILE A 211 -27.82 21.56 16.71
C ILE A 211 -27.35 21.70 15.28
N GLU A 212 -27.16 22.93 14.84
CA GLU A 212 -26.64 23.23 13.51
C GLU A 212 -25.38 24.08 13.63
N GLN A 213 -24.30 23.60 12.99
CA GLN A 213 -23.05 24.37 12.86
C GLN A 213 -22.43 24.86 14.18
N ALA A 214 -22.65 24.15 15.29
CA ALA A 214 -22.12 24.51 16.61
C ALA A 214 -20.62 24.21 16.75
N LYS A 215 -19.92 25.07 17.49
CA LYS A 215 -18.53 24.81 17.89
C LYS A 215 -18.48 24.00 19.18
N ILE A 216 -17.37 23.29 19.37
CA ILE A 216 -16.98 22.75 20.67
C ILE A 216 -16.09 23.79 21.35
N ILE A 217 -16.44 24.18 22.56
CA ILE A 217 -15.63 25.03 23.42
C ILE A 217 -14.91 24.17 24.44
N PHE A 218 -13.59 24.22 24.41
CA PHE A 218 -12.70 23.54 25.34
C PHE A 218 -12.31 24.47 26.46
N LYS A 219 -12.23 23.94 27.68
CA LYS A 219 -11.79 24.65 28.88
C LYS A 219 -10.70 23.83 29.56
N LEU A 220 -9.55 24.45 29.82
CA LEU A 220 -8.48 23.90 30.64
C LEU A 220 -8.38 24.73 31.91
N THR A 221 -8.40 24.08 33.07
CA THR A 221 -8.43 24.72 34.40
C THR A 221 -7.25 24.24 35.22
N LYS A 222 -6.47 25.18 35.78
CA LYS A 222 -5.36 24.90 36.69
C LYS A 222 -5.71 25.44 38.07
N LYS A 223 -5.61 24.59 39.09
CA LYS A 223 -5.76 25.00 40.50
C LYS A 223 -4.48 25.69 40.98
N ILE A 224 -4.63 26.81 41.68
CA ILE A 224 -3.55 27.57 42.30
C ILE A 224 -3.97 27.88 43.73
N GLY A 225 -3.54 27.07 44.69
CA GLY A 225 -4.04 27.16 46.08
C GLY A 225 -5.53 26.83 46.15
N GLU A 226 -6.32 27.73 46.74
CA GLU A 226 -7.79 27.65 46.79
C GLU A 226 -8.48 28.19 45.51
N ASP A 227 -7.76 28.97 44.70
CA ASP A 227 -8.28 29.58 43.49
C ASP A 227 -8.08 28.69 42.24
N SER A 228 -8.80 29.02 41.17
CA SER A 228 -8.62 28.37 39.87
C SER A 228 -8.57 29.39 38.74
N VAL A 229 -7.64 29.17 37.81
CA VAL A 229 -7.56 29.91 36.55
C VAL A 229 -7.93 28.99 35.41
N TYR A 230 -8.57 29.53 34.37
CA TYR A 230 -8.94 28.75 33.19
C TYR A 230 -8.65 29.50 31.89
N ILE A 231 -8.44 28.72 30.84
CA ILE A 231 -8.31 29.18 29.45
C ILE A 231 -9.28 28.40 28.58
N VAL A 232 -9.70 29.03 27.49
CA VAL A 232 -10.65 28.45 26.55
C VAL A 232 -10.12 28.45 25.12
N ALA A 233 -10.55 27.47 24.34
CA ALA A 233 -10.32 27.40 22.90
C ALA A 233 -11.55 26.80 22.21
N SER A 234 -11.70 27.02 20.90
CA SER A 234 -12.82 26.44 20.14
C SER A 234 -12.34 25.48 19.06
N SER A 235 -13.16 24.49 18.72
CA SER A 235 -12.88 23.57 17.62
C SER A 235 -12.87 24.30 16.28
N PRO A 236 -11.93 23.97 15.37
CA PRO A 236 -11.99 24.44 13.98
C PRO A 236 -13.20 23.87 13.24
N GLY A 237 -13.48 22.57 13.45
CA GLY A 237 -14.64 21.90 12.88
C GLY A 237 -15.92 22.20 13.65
N LYS A 238 -17.04 22.28 12.95
CA LYS A 238 -18.37 22.47 13.52
C LYS A 238 -19.17 21.16 13.52
N ILE A 239 -20.13 21.06 14.42
CA ILE A 239 -21.01 19.90 14.55
C ILE A 239 -22.41 20.29 14.11
N THR A 240 -22.99 19.43 13.28
CA THR A 240 -24.42 19.41 13.00
C THR A 240 -24.97 18.07 13.47
N ILE A 241 -26.00 18.09 14.32
CA ILE A 241 -26.73 16.89 14.74
C ILE A 241 -28.09 16.93 14.08
N ARG A 242 -28.38 15.92 13.27
CA ARG A 242 -29.67 15.78 12.59
C ARG A 242 -30.45 14.62 13.20
N GLU A 243 -31.73 14.86 13.44
CA GLU A 243 -32.69 13.79 13.62
C GLU A 243 -33.13 13.36 12.23
N ASP A 244 -32.58 12.26 11.72
CA ASP A 244 -32.89 11.74 10.38
C ASP A 244 -34.30 11.10 10.37
N LEU A 245 -35.35 11.92 10.51
CA LEU A 245 -36.74 11.46 10.35
C LEU A 245 -37.05 11.11 8.89
N ILE A 246 -36.33 11.73 7.95
CA ILE A 246 -36.42 11.46 6.52
C ILE A 246 -35.08 10.91 6.04
N PRO A 247 -35.00 9.67 5.53
CA PRO A 247 -33.75 9.09 5.09
C PRO A 247 -33.17 9.84 3.90
N GLN A 248 -31.85 10.11 3.94
CA GLN A 248 -31.11 10.66 2.83
C GLN A 248 -30.48 9.53 2.01
N VAL A 249 -31.06 9.22 0.85
CA VAL A 249 -30.48 8.24 -0.08
C VAL A 249 -29.43 8.92 -0.96
N VAL A 250 -28.35 8.20 -1.22
CA VAL A 250 -27.28 8.60 -2.14
C VAL A 250 -27.07 7.51 -3.18
N GLU A 251 -26.65 7.90 -4.37
CA GLU A 251 -26.32 7.01 -5.48
C GLU A 251 -24.83 7.09 -5.81
N PHE A 252 -24.18 5.96 -6.03
CA PHE A 252 -22.76 5.88 -6.39
C PHE A 252 -22.55 6.36 -7.83
N VAL A 253 -21.57 7.25 -8.02
CA VAL A 253 -21.18 7.79 -9.32
C VAL A 253 -19.72 7.45 -9.65
N GLY A 254 -19.37 7.49 -10.95
CA GLY A 254 -18.05 7.09 -11.45
C GLY A 254 -18.01 5.63 -11.91
N THR A 255 -16.82 5.13 -12.24
CA THR A 255 -16.67 3.76 -12.81
C THR A 255 -16.56 2.67 -11.75
N SER A 256 -15.96 2.98 -10.60
CA SER A 256 -15.75 2.03 -9.50
C SER A 256 -15.55 2.79 -8.18
N VAL A 257 -16.48 2.62 -7.25
CA VAL A 257 -16.45 3.23 -5.90
C VAL A 257 -15.85 2.25 -4.89
N ILE A 258 -15.03 2.77 -3.98
CA ILE A 258 -14.48 2.01 -2.86
C ILE A 258 -14.98 2.62 -1.56
N ALA A 259 -15.68 1.82 -0.75
CA ALA A 259 -16.11 2.22 0.58
C ALA A 259 -15.12 1.72 1.64
N ARG A 260 -14.91 2.51 2.68
CA ARG A 260 -13.90 2.32 3.73
C ARG A 260 -14.51 2.06 5.09
N SER A 261 -13.73 1.49 6.01
CA SER A 261 -14.13 1.30 7.41
C SER A 261 -14.20 2.62 8.19
N GLY A 262 -13.50 3.65 7.70
CA GLY A 262 -13.49 5.01 8.22
C GLY A 262 -12.89 5.96 7.19
N PRO A 263 -13.01 7.28 7.40
CA PRO A 263 -12.36 8.28 6.55
C PRO A 263 -10.86 8.00 6.41
N ARG A 264 -10.40 7.75 5.19
CA ARG A 264 -9.00 7.41 4.85
C ARG A 264 -8.45 6.12 5.51
N LEU A 265 -9.29 5.27 6.09
CA LEU A 265 -8.88 3.98 6.68
C LEU A 265 -8.96 2.82 5.66
N GLY A 266 -8.95 1.58 6.16
CA GLY A 266 -9.01 0.36 5.36
C GLY A 266 -10.28 0.22 4.52
N TYR A 267 -10.29 -0.75 3.62
CA TYR A 267 -11.39 -0.98 2.68
C TYR A 267 -12.43 -1.95 3.26
N THR A 268 -13.70 -1.65 2.99
CA THR A 268 -14.85 -2.47 3.41
C THR A 268 -15.60 -3.01 2.20
N LEU A 269 -15.88 -2.15 1.21
CA LEU A 269 -16.51 -2.54 -0.06
C LEU A 269 -15.57 -2.15 -1.19
N LEU A 270 -15.19 -3.13 -2.01
CA LEU A 270 -14.30 -2.93 -3.15
C LEU A 270 -15.11 -2.95 -4.45
N HIS A 271 -14.67 -2.15 -5.41
CA HIS A 271 -15.13 -2.19 -6.81
C HIS A 271 -16.66 -2.11 -6.97
N GLN A 272 -17.31 -1.20 -6.23
CA GLN A 272 -18.75 -1.00 -6.32
C GLN A 272 -19.09 -0.23 -7.61
N PRO A 273 -19.90 -0.77 -8.52
CA PRO A 273 -20.28 -0.11 -9.77
C PRO A 273 -21.21 1.10 -9.56
N PRO A 274 -21.35 1.98 -10.56
CA PRO A 274 -22.28 3.10 -10.51
C PRO A 274 -23.76 2.68 -10.44
N GLY A 275 -24.56 3.56 -9.85
CA GLY A 275 -26.00 3.39 -9.68
C GLY A 275 -26.40 2.60 -8.43
N ILE A 276 -25.44 2.11 -7.63
CA ILE A 276 -25.73 1.54 -6.32
C ILE A 276 -26.26 2.63 -5.40
N LYS A 277 -27.37 2.33 -4.70
CA LYS A 277 -27.95 3.23 -3.72
C LYS A 277 -27.62 2.81 -2.30
N ALA A 278 -27.40 3.78 -1.42
CA ALA A 278 -27.18 3.57 0.00
C ALA A 278 -27.77 4.73 0.82
N VAL A 279 -27.95 4.54 2.12
CA VAL A 279 -28.45 5.58 3.03
C VAL A 279 -27.26 6.32 3.63
N ALA A 280 -27.17 7.63 3.42
CA ALA A 280 -26.22 8.48 4.11
C ALA A 280 -26.73 8.82 5.52
N THR A 281 -25.86 8.66 6.52
CA THR A 281 -26.21 8.83 7.95
C THR A 281 -25.22 9.71 8.70
N GLY A 282 -24.27 10.34 8.02
CA GLY A 282 -23.30 11.20 8.66
C GLY A 282 -22.20 11.67 7.73
N LYS A 283 -21.37 12.59 8.22
CA LYS A 283 -20.27 13.19 7.44
C LYS A 283 -19.10 13.56 8.37
N ARG A 284 -17.88 13.42 7.88
CA ARG A 284 -16.64 13.91 8.52
C ARG A 284 -15.74 14.51 7.44
N GLY A 285 -15.70 15.84 7.37
CA GLY A 285 -15.11 16.54 6.23
C GLY A 285 -15.69 16.01 4.92
N GLU A 286 -14.85 15.67 3.95
CA GLU A 286 -15.30 15.21 2.63
C GLU A 286 -15.79 13.75 2.58
N TRP A 287 -15.87 13.07 3.74
CA TRP A 287 -16.26 11.67 3.83
C TRP A 287 -17.68 11.53 4.34
N VAL A 288 -18.50 10.78 3.62
CA VAL A 288 -19.90 10.53 3.94
C VAL A 288 -20.04 9.11 4.46
N ARG A 289 -20.69 8.97 5.63
CA ARG A 289 -21.00 7.69 6.24
C ARG A 289 -22.26 7.13 5.60
N LEU A 290 -22.18 5.88 5.18
CA LEU A 290 -23.26 5.08 4.65
C LEU A 290 -23.66 4.05 5.70
N ARG A 291 -24.96 3.88 5.93
CA ARG A 291 -25.51 2.74 6.67
C ARG A 291 -25.75 1.61 5.68
N LEU A 292 -24.99 0.52 5.84
CA LEU A 292 -25.15 -0.70 5.04
C LEU A 292 -26.24 -1.58 5.64
N ALA A 293 -26.21 -1.76 6.96
CA ALA A 293 -27.23 -2.44 7.76
C ALA A 293 -27.23 -1.86 9.17
N TYR A 294 -28.17 -2.28 10.02
CA TYR A 294 -28.12 -1.92 11.44
C TYR A 294 -26.78 -2.39 12.06
N GLY A 295 -26.08 -1.47 12.72
CA GLY A 295 -24.75 -1.70 13.29
C GLY A 295 -23.60 -1.84 12.28
N GLU A 296 -23.84 -1.66 10.98
CA GLU A 296 -22.80 -1.81 9.94
C GLU A 296 -22.75 -0.61 9.01
N ASN A 297 -21.61 0.06 8.99
CA ASN A 297 -21.39 1.31 8.25
C ASN A 297 -20.19 1.20 7.32
N ALA A 298 -20.17 2.04 6.30
CA ALA A 298 -19.00 2.29 5.47
C ALA A 298 -18.87 3.78 5.15
N TRP A 299 -17.71 4.19 4.64
CA TRP A 299 -17.41 5.58 4.33
C TRP A 299 -16.98 5.73 2.88
N VAL A 300 -17.56 6.69 2.18
CA VAL A 300 -17.20 7.04 0.79
C VAL A 300 -16.81 8.50 0.72
N HIS A 301 -16.00 8.86 -0.27
CA HIS A 301 -15.73 10.26 -0.56
C HIS A 301 -17.00 10.88 -1.16
N GLN A 302 -17.32 12.14 -0.81
CA GLN A 302 -18.53 12.81 -1.31
C GLN A 302 -18.57 12.90 -2.84
N ASP A 303 -17.41 13.04 -3.50
CA ASP A 303 -17.32 13.10 -4.97
C ASP A 303 -17.66 11.77 -5.66
N SER A 304 -17.72 10.67 -4.90
CA SER A 304 -18.10 9.35 -5.40
C SER A 304 -19.60 9.07 -5.28
N ILE A 305 -20.38 10.05 -4.81
CA ILE A 305 -21.82 9.91 -4.65
C ILE A 305 -22.60 11.13 -5.18
N LYS A 306 -23.87 10.91 -5.47
CA LYS A 306 -24.86 11.94 -5.72
C LYS A 306 -25.98 11.82 -4.69
N TYR A 307 -26.36 12.93 -4.06
CA TYR A 307 -27.53 12.98 -3.18
C TYR A 307 -28.82 12.91 -4.00
N LEU A 308 -29.73 12.02 -3.62
CA LEU A 308 -31.07 11.93 -4.19
C LEU A 308 -32.05 12.82 -3.39
N PRO A 309 -33.23 13.17 -3.94
CA PRO A 309 -34.21 13.97 -3.22
C PRO A 309 -34.58 13.36 -1.85
N LEU A 310 -34.80 14.21 -0.84
CA LEU A 310 -35.30 13.77 0.46
C LEU A 310 -36.63 13.03 0.29
N GLY A 311 -36.78 11.93 1.03
CA GLY A 311 -37.95 11.05 0.91
C GLY A 311 -37.86 10.01 -0.21
N THR A 312 -36.73 9.95 -0.93
CA THR A 312 -36.43 8.80 -1.82
C THR A 312 -36.58 7.49 -1.03
N PRO A 313 -37.34 6.50 -1.53
CA PRO A 313 -37.52 5.22 -0.85
C PRO A 313 -36.18 4.54 -0.53
N LEU A 314 -36.14 3.83 0.60
CA LEU A 314 -34.96 3.06 0.97
C LEU A 314 -34.67 1.99 -0.09
N PRO A 315 -33.41 1.86 -0.54
CA PRO A 315 -33.07 0.87 -1.55
C PRO A 315 -33.18 -0.53 -0.96
N MET A 316 -34.10 -1.32 -1.50
CA MET A 316 -34.39 -2.67 -1.01
C MET A 316 -34.70 -3.63 -2.16
N SER A 317 -34.50 -4.92 -1.91
CA SER A 317 -34.79 -6.00 -2.86
C SER A 317 -35.26 -7.25 -2.13
N ILE A 318 -36.20 -7.96 -2.73
CA ILE A 318 -36.59 -9.32 -2.32
C ILE A 318 -35.99 -10.28 -3.34
N LEU A 319 -35.08 -11.14 -2.88
CA LEU A 319 -34.43 -12.12 -3.76
C LEU A 319 -35.20 -13.44 -3.73
N THR A 320 -35.72 -13.85 -4.90
CA THR A 320 -36.56 -15.04 -5.05
C THR A 320 -35.87 -16.22 -5.72
N THR A 321 -34.97 -15.93 -6.67
CA THR A 321 -34.36 -16.95 -7.52
C THR A 321 -32.91 -16.63 -7.78
N ILE A 322 -32.09 -17.67 -7.75
CA ILE A 322 -30.69 -17.63 -8.16
C ILE A 322 -30.51 -18.62 -9.32
N LYS A 323 -29.75 -18.22 -10.34
CA LYS A 323 -29.43 -19.09 -11.48
C LYS A 323 -27.93 -19.12 -11.70
N THR A 324 -27.39 -20.30 -11.99
CA THR A 324 -26.04 -20.41 -12.52
C THR A 324 -26.05 -20.59 -14.03
N LYS A 325 -24.99 -20.13 -14.70
CA LYS A 325 -24.76 -20.31 -16.14
C LYS A 325 -23.29 -20.55 -16.38
N LYS A 326 -22.95 -21.70 -16.95
CA LYS A 326 -21.59 -22.03 -17.35
C LYS A 326 -21.28 -21.34 -18.68
N LEU A 327 -20.14 -20.65 -18.72
CA LEU A 327 -19.53 -20.10 -19.93
C LEU A 327 -18.20 -20.84 -20.19
N LEU A 328 -17.48 -20.45 -21.25
CA LEU A 328 -16.30 -21.19 -21.69
C LEU A 328 -15.15 -21.21 -20.66
N SER A 329 -14.92 -20.09 -19.98
CA SER A 329 -13.80 -19.88 -19.03
C SER A 329 -14.25 -19.29 -17.69
N LYS A 330 -15.56 -19.27 -17.44
CA LYS A 330 -16.16 -18.70 -16.23
C LYS A 330 -17.54 -19.29 -15.98
N THR A 331 -17.99 -19.25 -14.73
CA THR A 331 -19.38 -19.53 -14.33
C THR A 331 -19.98 -18.25 -13.79
N GLN A 332 -21.20 -17.92 -14.22
CA GLN A 332 -21.99 -16.83 -13.66
C GLN A 332 -22.95 -17.36 -12.60
N VAL A 333 -23.02 -16.66 -11.47
CA VAL A 333 -24.11 -16.74 -10.50
C VAL A 333 -24.91 -15.45 -10.61
N MET A 334 -26.18 -15.57 -10.98
CA MET A 334 -27.07 -14.44 -11.27
C MET A 334 -28.13 -14.35 -10.18
N LEU A 335 -28.22 -13.17 -9.57
CA LEU A 335 -29.22 -12.83 -8.56
C LEU A 335 -30.13 -11.73 -9.14
N PHE A 336 -31.43 -11.98 -9.21
CA PHE A 336 -32.40 -11.10 -9.84
C PHE A 336 -32.95 -10.11 -8.80
N LEU A 337 -32.32 -8.93 -8.68
CA LEU A 337 -32.70 -7.90 -7.73
C LEU A 337 -33.61 -6.85 -8.37
N GLN A 338 -34.39 -6.14 -7.55
CA GLN A 338 -35.23 -5.02 -7.99
C GLN A 338 -34.44 -3.71 -8.12
N GLU A 339 -33.32 -3.57 -7.40
CA GLU A 339 -32.45 -2.39 -7.41
C GLU A 339 -30.96 -2.78 -7.31
N LYS A 340 -30.08 -1.85 -7.66
CA LYS A 340 -28.63 -1.99 -7.45
C LYS A 340 -28.27 -1.69 -6.00
N LEU A 341 -27.72 -2.68 -5.33
CA LEU A 341 -27.45 -2.67 -3.90
C LEU A 341 -25.96 -2.86 -3.58
N PRO A 342 -25.47 -2.31 -2.46
CA PRO A 342 -24.09 -2.52 -2.02
C PRO A 342 -23.81 -4.00 -1.73
N PHE A 343 -22.61 -4.46 -2.05
CA PHE A 343 -22.21 -5.85 -1.81
C PHE A 343 -20.77 -5.98 -1.33
N ARG A 344 -20.48 -7.09 -0.64
CA ARG A 344 -19.14 -7.50 -0.22
C ARG A 344 -18.88 -8.94 -0.64
N ILE A 345 -17.67 -9.23 -1.13
CA ILE A 345 -17.19 -10.59 -1.40
C ILE A 345 -16.04 -10.91 -0.45
N GLU A 346 -16.08 -12.08 0.17
CA GLU A 346 -14.98 -12.66 0.96
C GLU A 346 -14.59 -14.01 0.37
N GLN A 347 -13.28 -14.29 0.29
CA GLN A 347 -12.76 -15.58 -0.19
C GLN A 347 -12.37 -16.46 1.00
N GLN A 348 -12.86 -17.69 1.01
CA GLN A 348 -12.45 -18.74 1.94
C GLN A 348 -11.62 -19.78 1.17
N THR A 349 -10.44 -20.14 1.65
CA THR A 349 -9.55 -21.09 0.95
C THR A 349 -9.76 -22.55 1.33
N GLU A 350 -10.30 -22.82 2.53
CA GLU A 350 -10.53 -24.18 3.03
C GLU A 350 -11.83 -24.28 3.86
N PRO A 351 -12.83 -25.07 3.43
CA PRO A 351 -13.04 -25.46 2.03
C PRO A 351 -13.14 -24.23 1.11
N PRO A 352 -12.75 -24.34 -0.18
CA PRO A 352 -12.83 -23.25 -1.14
C PRO A 352 -14.26 -22.70 -1.29
N ALA A 353 -14.45 -21.42 -1.01
CA ALA A 353 -15.73 -20.76 -1.20
C ALA A 353 -15.60 -19.26 -1.49
N LEU A 354 -16.63 -18.70 -2.13
CA LEU A 354 -16.91 -17.27 -2.19
C LEU A 354 -18.13 -16.96 -1.32
N ILE A 355 -18.02 -15.94 -0.49
CA ILE A 355 -19.09 -15.47 0.39
C ILE A 355 -19.53 -14.08 -0.11
N LEU A 356 -20.70 -14.02 -0.74
CA LEU A 356 -21.31 -12.78 -1.22
C LEU A 356 -22.33 -12.28 -0.22
N THR A 357 -22.06 -11.14 0.41
CA THR A 357 -23.00 -10.43 1.26
C THR A 357 -23.59 -9.25 0.48
N ILE A 358 -24.92 -9.12 0.49
CA ILE A 358 -25.65 -8.03 -0.18
C ILE A 358 -26.48 -7.30 0.86
N PHE A 359 -26.34 -5.97 0.87
CA PHE A 359 -27.00 -5.09 1.83
C PHE A 359 -28.27 -4.50 1.21
N GLY A 360 -29.38 -4.48 1.95
CA GLY A 360 -30.70 -4.10 1.45
C GLY A 360 -31.52 -5.26 0.85
N VAL A 361 -31.14 -6.52 1.10
CA VAL A 361 -31.85 -7.68 0.54
C VAL A 361 -32.56 -8.48 1.64
N THR A 362 -33.84 -8.76 1.44
CA THR A 362 -34.63 -9.73 2.20
C THR A 362 -34.74 -11.02 1.39
N SER A 363 -34.53 -12.17 2.03
CA SER A 363 -34.70 -13.46 1.36
C SER A 363 -36.17 -13.80 1.17
N ASN A 364 -36.53 -14.18 -0.05
CA ASN A 364 -37.65 -15.06 -0.37
C ASN A 364 -37.14 -16.18 -1.31
N THR A 365 -35.92 -16.67 -1.05
CA THR A 365 -35.18 -17.50 -2.00
C THR A 365 -35.73 -18.92 -2.00
N ASP A 366 -36.69 -19.16 -2.89
CA ASP A 366 -37.32 -20.48 -3.08
C ASP A 366 -36.51 -21.39 -4.02
N TRP A 367 -35.79 -20.80 -4.99
CA TRP A 367 -35.17 -21.56 -6.07
C TRP A 367 -33.71 -21.18 -6.32
N ILE A 368 -32.83 -22.18 -6.28
CA ILE A 368 -31.48 -22.10 -6.84
C ILE A 368 -31.40 -23.09 -8.00
N ARG A 369 -31.36 -22.57 -9.23
CA ARG A 369 -31.23 -23.40 -10.44
C ARG A 369 -29.77 -23.48 -10.87
N TYR A 370 -29.21 -24.67 -10.80
CA TYR A 370 -27.88 -24.96 -11.32
C TYR A 370 -27.91 -25.24 -12.83
N ASP A 371 -26.87 -24.79 -13.51
CA ASP A 371 -26.47 -25.29 -14.82
C ASP A 371 -25.85 -26.68 -14.65
N SER A 372 -26.46 -27.71 -15.26
CA SER A 372 -26.04 -29.10 -15.12
C SER A 372 -24.66 -29.40 -15.74
N GLU A 373 -24.15 -28.54 -16.62
CA GLU A 373 -22.79 -28.68 -17.16
C GLU A 373 -21.71 -28.09 -16.25
N ASP A 374 -22.09 -27.28 -15.25
CA ASP A 374 -21.11 -26.64 -14.38
C ASP A 374 -20.45 -27.67 -13.45
N ARG A 375 -19.11 -27.59 -13.39
CA ARG A 375 -18.28 -28.41 -12.51
C ARG A 375 -17.52 -27.58 -11.49
N VAL A 376 -17.55 -26.24 -11.60
CA VAL A 376 -16.83 -25.34 -10.70
C VAL A 376 -17.59 -25.13 -9.41
N ILE A 377 -18.90 -24.88 -9.47
CA ILE A 377 -19.71 -24.74 -8.27
C ILE A 377 -20.05 -26.12 -7.72
N ARG A 378 -19.72 -26.36 -6.46
CA ARG A 378 -20.09 -27.56 -5.72
C ARG A 378 -21.49 -27.44 -5.16
N GLU A 379 -21.75 -26.34 -4.48
CA GLU A 379 -22.97 -26.09 -3.72
C GLU A 379 -23.10 -24.59 -3.47
N ILE A 380 -24.33 -24.11 -3.49
CA ILE A 380 -24.71 -22.76 -3.09
C ILE A 380 -25.67 -22.90 -1.91
N THR A 381 -25.32 -22.27 -0.79
CA THR A 381 -26.19 -22.10 0.36
C THR A 381 -26.43 -20.62 0.61
N TRP A 382 -27.54 -20.29 1.25
CA TRP A 382 -27.87 -18.92 1.63
C TRP A 382 -28.36 -18.85 3.06
N TYR A 383 -28.22 -17.67 3.67
CA TYR A 383 -28.85 -17.36 4.94
C TYR A 383 -29.06 -15.85 5.08
N GLN A 384 -29.98 -15.46 5.96
CA GLN A 384 -30.25 -14.06 6.30
C GLN A 384 -29.70 -13.78 7.71
N PRO A 385 -28.42 -13.36 7.85
CA PRO A 385 -27.80 -13.11 9.16
C PRO A 385 -28.55 -12.12 10.04
N LYS A 386 -29.17 -11.11 9.41
CA LYS A 386 -29.92 -10.02 10.04
C LYS A 386 -30.84 -9.38 9.02
N ASP A 387 -31.74 -8.52 9.48
CA ASP A 387 -32.65 -7.78 8.63
C ASP A 387 -31.92 -7.06 7.51
N ASN A 388 -32.41 -7.26 6.28
CA ASN A 388 -31.90 -6.65 5.05
C ASN A 388 -30.44 -7.01 4.72
N VAL A 389 -29.88 -8.07 5.27
CA VAL A 389 -28.57 -8.58 4.88
C VAL A 389 -28.73 -10.00 4.40
N TYR A 390 -28.49 -10.22 3.11
CA TYR A 390 -28.52 -11.53 2.48
C TYR A 390 -27.10 -12.02 2.26
N GLN A 391 -26.80 -13.24 2.68
CA GLN A 391 -25.50 -13.85 2.41
C GLN A 391 -25.66 -15.13 1.59
N LEU A 392 -24.94 -15.18 0.48
CA LEU A 392 -24.79 -16.33 -0.39
C LEU A 392 -23.40 -16.93 -0.21
N LYS A 393 -23.31 -18.20 0.17
CA LYS A 393 -22.05 -18.95 0.24
C LYS A 393 -21.99 -19.93 -0.92
N ILE A 394 -20.96 -19.81 -1.75
CA ILE A 394 -20.76 -20.59 -2.96
C ILE A 394 -19.51 -21.44 -2.76
N PHE A 395 -19.70 -22.72 -2.48
CA PHE A 395 -18.62 -23.69 -2.38
C PHE A 395 -18.13 -24.10 -3.76
N LEU A 396 -16.81 -24.22 -3.91
CA LEU A 396 -16.16 -24.50 -5.19
C LEU A 396 -15.50 -25.88 -5.17
N ASN A 397 -15.55 -26.58 -6.30
CA ASN A 397 -14.77 -27.80 -6.54
C ASN A 397 -13.31 -27.48 -6.92
N GLN A 398 -13.03 -26.27 -7.40
CA GLN A 398 -11.66 -25.82 -7.67
C GLN A 398 -10.96 -25.40 -6.36
N LYS A 399 -9.89 -26.09 -6.00
CA LYS A 399 -9.08 -25.78 -4.80
C LYS A 399 -8.41 -24.41 -4.91
N GLN A 400 -7.70 -24.19 -6.03
CA GLN A 400 -7.15 -22.87 -6.35
C GLN A 400 -8.25 -21.99 -6.94
N GLN A 401 -8.51 -20.85 -6.30
CA GLN A 401 -9.38 -19.81 -6.85
C GLN A 401 -8.60 -18.98 -7.87
N TRP A 402 -9.21 -18.69 -9.03
CA TRP A 402 -8.53 -18.01 -10.15
C TRP A 402 -9.04 -16.60 -10.41
N GLY A 403 -9.93 -16.11 -9.55
CA GLY A 403 -10.49 -14.78 -9.66
C GLY A 403 -12.01 -14.77 -9.71
N TYR A 404 -12.56 -13.60 -9.42
CA TYR A 404 -13.96 -13.31 -9.56
C TYR A 404 -14.17 -11.86 -10.00
N ASN A 405 -15.31 -11.62 -10.66
CA ASN A 405 -15.78 -10.29 -11.02
C ASN A 405 -17.24 -10.13 -10.57
N VAL A 406 -17.62 -8.93 -10.15
CA VAL A 406 -19.01 -8.64 -9.78
C VAL A 406 -19.46 -7.38 -10.49
N PHE A 407 -20.61 -7.45 -11.14
CA PHE A 407 -21.20 -6.32 -11.84
C PHE A 407 -22.72 -6.46 -11.91
N TYR A 408 -23.38 -5.40 -12.37
CA TYR A 408 -24.81 -5.39 -12.60
C TYR A 408 -25.13 -5.40 -14.10
N ASP A 409 -26.03 -6.28 -14.53
CA ASP A 409 -26.75 -6.16 -15.80
C ASP A 409 -28.17 -5.69 -15.49
N LYS A 410 -28.47 -4.43 -15.80
CA LYS A 410 -29.63 -3.70 -15.26
C LYS A 410 -29.62 -3.77 -13.72
N ASN A 411 -30.57 -4.49 -13.12
CA ASN A 411 -30.64 -4.72 -11.66
C ASN A 411 -30.19 -6.13 -11.26
N ASN A 412 -29.84 -6.99 -12.23
CA ASN A 412 -29.34 -8.33 -11.92
C ASN A 412 -27.90 -8.24 -11.44
N LEU A 413 -27.63 -8.70 -10.22
CA LEU A 413 -26.27 -8.84 -9.72
C LEU A 413 -25.66 -10.12 -10.29
N ILE A 414 -24.55 -9.98 -11.00
CA ILE A 414 -23.83 -11.09 -11.61
C ILE A 414 -22.48 -11.23 -10.93
N LEU A 415 -22.25 -12.38 -10.30
CA LEU A 415 -20.94 -12.83 -9.85
C LEU A 415 -20.36 -13.80 -10.89
N GLU A 416 -19.28 -13.40 -11.53
CA GLU A 416 -18.48 -14.25 -12.40
C GLU A 416 -17.35 -14.90 -11.61
N ILE A 417 -17.27 -16.23 -11.68
CA ILE A 417 -16.22 -17.03 -11.07
C ILE A 417 -15.32 -17.53 -12.20
N LYS A 418 -14.05 -17.16 -12.17
CA LYS A 418 -13.08 -17.54 -13.20
C LYS A 418 -12.70 -19.01 -13.04
N HIS A 419 -12.83 -19.76 -14.13
CA HIS A 419 -12.40 -21.16 -14.17
C HIS A 419 -10.88 -21.24 -14.12
N GLN A 420 -10.38 -22.35 -13.58
CA GLN A 420 -8.98 -22.71 -13.74
C GLN A 420 -8.60 -22.77 -15.23
N PRO A 421 -7.52 -22.09 -15.65
CA PRO A 421 -7.02 -22.18 -17.02
C PRO A 421 -6.76 -23.63 -17.42
N ARG A 422 -6.92 -23.96 -18.70
CA ARG A 422 -6.63 -25.30 -19.22
C ARG A 422 -5.13 -25.51 -19.33
N LEU A 423 -4.50 -25.79 -18.19
CA LEU A 423 -3.06 -25.96 -18.06
C LEU A 423 -2.58 -27.24 -18.77
N ARG A 424 -1.74 -27.10 -19.80
CA ARG A 424 -1.09 -28.22 -20.50
C ARG A 424 0.33 -28.44 -19.96
N LYS A 425 1.24 -28.95 -20.79
CA LYS A 425 2.65 -29.16 -20.43
C LYS A 425 3.30 -27.81 -20.11
N LYS A 426 3.99 -27.71 -18.97
CA LYS A 426 4.58 -26.46 -18.45
C LYS A 426 3.54 -25.34 -18.30
N LEU A 427 3.71 -24.22 -19.00
CA LEU A 427 2.87 -23.01 -18.91
C LEU A 427 1.93 -22.85 -20.12
N GLN A 428 1.85 -23.84 -21.00
CA GLN A 428 0.98 -23.76 -22.17
C GLN A 428 -0.50 -23.63 -21.76
N GLY A 429 -1.17 -22.65 -22.35
CA GLY A 429 -2.57 -22.31 -22.05
C GLY A 429 -2.74 -21.25 -20.95
N LEU A 430 -1.65 -20.67 -20.46
CA LEU A 430 -1.65 -19.61 -19.46
C LEU A 430 -1.28 -18.27 -20.11
N ARG A 431 -2.04 -17.22 -19.80
CA ARG A 431 -1.71 -15.85 -20.18
C ARG A 431 -1.26 -15.05 -18.95
N ILE A 432 -0.04 -14.55 -18.94
CA ILE A 432 0.54 -13.84 -17.79
C ILE A 432 0.78 -12.37 -18.16
N CYS A 433 0.26 -11.47 -17.35
CA CYS A 433 0.62 -10.06 -17.42
C CYS A 433 1.85 -9.80 -16.54
N LEU A 434 2.87 -9.17 -17.12
CA LEU A 434 4.01 -8.61 -16.40
C LEU A 434 3.86 -7.09 -16.36
N ASP A 435 3.93 -6.53 -15.16
CA ASP A 435 3.95 -5.09 -14.94
C ASP A 435 5.33 -4.66 -14.46
N PRO A 436 6.20 -4.15 -15.35
CA PRO A 436 7.42 -3.50 -14.90
C PRO A 436 7.04 -2.19 -14.20
N GLY A 437 7.26 -2.13 -12.88
CA GLY A 437 6.88 -0.99 -12.04
C GLY A 437 7.41 0.35 -12.55
N HIS A 438 6.68 1.43 -12.21
CA HIS A 438 7.02 2.82 -12.54
C HIS A 438 7.01 3.16 -14.04
N SER A 439 7.51 4.35 -14.38
CA SER A 439 7.41 5.08 -15.67
C SER A 439 6.19 6.03 -15.76
N PRO A 440 6.40 7.34 -15.99
CA PRO A 440 7.69 8.01 -16.27
C PRO A 440 8.53 8.24 -15.02
N ASP A 441 7.90 8.16 -13.83
CA ASP A 441 8.57 8.23 -12.53
C ASP A 441 9.74 7.24 -12.46
N PRO A 442 10.93 7.63 -11.95
CA PRO A 442 12.10 6.76 -11.91
C PRO A 442 11.95 5.56 -10.96
N GLY A 443 10.99 5.60 -10.04
CA GLY A 443 10.94 4.78 -8.85
C GLY A 443 12.04 5.17 -7.87
N ALA A 444 12.47 4.22 -7.05
CA ALA A 444 13.65 4.41 -6.22
C ALA A 444 14.90 4.65 -7.08
N VAL A 445 15.80 5.49 -6.57
CA VAL A 445 17.10 5.78 -7.23
C VAL A 445 18.19 5.27 -6.31
N GLY A 446 19.06 4.41 -6.83
CA GLY A 446 20.17 3.84 -6.07
C GLY A 446 21.34 4.81 -5.89
N PRO A 447 22.29 4.48 -5.00
CA PRO A 447 23.49 5.27 -4.69
C PRO A 447 24.27 5.80 -5.90
N THR A 448 24.33 5.06 -7.00
CA THR A 448 25.04 5.46 -8.23
C THR A 448 24.14 6.08 -9.30
N GLY A 449 22.89 6.39 -8.97
CA GLY A 449 21.90 6.97 -9.89
C GLY A 449 21.11 5.94 -10.69
N LEU A 450 21.25 4.63 -10.43
CA LEU A 450 20.44 3.61 -11.09
C LEU A 450 18.97 3.81 -10.76
N GLN A 451 18.12 3.88 -11.78
CA GLN A 451 16.67 4.08 -11.61
C GLN A 451 15.94 2.74 -11.61
N GLU A 452 15.05 2.55 -10.64
CA GLU A 452 14.26 1.34 -10.46
C GLU A 452 13.48 0.96 -11.74
N LYS A 453 12.86 1.94 -12.41
CA LYS A 453 12.08 1.71 -13.63
C LYS A 453 12.86 0.99 -14.74
N VAL A 454 14.19 1.21 -14.80
CA VAL A 454 15.08 0.60 -15.80
C VAL A 454 15.29 -0.86 -15.45
N VAL A 455 15.61 -1.13 -14.19
CA VAL A 455 15.86 -2.48 -13.68
C VAL A 455 14.60 -3.34 -13.75
N ASN A 456 13.46 -2.80 -13.34
CA ASN A 456 12.16 -3.45 -13.41
C ASN A 456 11.85 -3.92 -14.84
N LEU A 457 12.10 -3.06 -15.84
CA LEU A 457 11.89 -3.39 -17.25
C LEU A 457 12.81 -4.51 -17.74
N GLU A 458 14.09 -4.47 -17.37
CA GLU A 458 15.07 -5.46 -17.81
C GLU A 458 14.82 -6.83 -17.18
N ILE A 459 14.44 -6.90 -15.91
CA ILE A 459 13.99 -8.15 -15.26
C ILE A 459 12.73 -8.67 -15.96
N ALA A 460 11.75 -7.82 -16.21
CA ALA A 460 10.49 -8.20 -16.87
C ALA A 460 10.71 -8.75 -18.29
N LYS A 461 11.58 -8.13 -19.09
CA LYS A 461 11.94 -8.62 -20.44
C LYS A 461 12.59 -10.01 -20.39
N LYS A 462 13.45 -10.26 -19.40
CA LYS A 462 14.09 -11.57 -19.22
C LYS A 462 13.06 -12.62 -18.78
N LEU A 463 12.18 -12.26 -17.85
CA LEU A 463 11.07 -13.12 -17.42
C LEU A 463 10.12 -13.44 -18.58
N LYS A 464 9.73 -12.44 -19.38
CA LYS A 464 8.91 -12.62 -20.59
C LYS A 464 9.50 -13.69 -21.50
N LYS A 465 10.78 -13.57 -21.88
CA LYS A 465 11.47 -14.56 -22.73
C LYS A 465 11.42 -15.97 -22.13
N MET A 466 11.59 -16.10 -20.82
CA MET A 466 11.53 -17.40 -20.14
C MET A 466 10.12 -18.00 -20.13
N LEU A 467 9.10 -17.19 -19.84
CA LEU A 467 7.70 -17.62 -19.82
C LEU A 467 7.23 -18.04 -21.23
N GLU A 468 7.51 -17.24 -22.26
CA GLU A 468 7.15 -17.52 -23.65
C GLU A 468 7.85 -18.78 -24.18
N LYS A 469 9.15 -18.95 -23.88
CA LYS A 469 9.90 -20.17 -24.23
C LYS A 469 9.29 -21.43 -23.62
N ASN A 470 8.53 -21.31 -22.53
CA ASN A 470 7.87 -22.42 -21.84
C ASN A 470 6.35 -22.46 -22.05
N GLY A 471 5.84 -21.72 -23.05
CA GLY A 471 4.50 -21.86 -23.60
C GLY A 471 3.45 -20.88 -23.08
N ALA A 472 3.81 -19.97 -22.17
CA ALA A 472 2.88 -18.92 -21.72
C ALA A 472 2.73 -17.83 -22.79
N GLU A 473 1.54 -17.25 -22.90
CA GLU A 473 1.36 -15.98 -23.58
C GLU A 473 1.67 -14.85 -22.59
N VAL A 474 2.53 -13.89 -22.97
CA VAL A 474 2.94 -12.82 -22.07
C VAL A 474 2.47 -11.46 -22.58
N VAL A 475 1.72 -10.77 -21.73
CA VAL A 475 1.34 -9.37 -21.90
C VAL A 475 2.25 -8.53 -21.02
N MET A 476 2.76 -7.41 -21.54
CA MET A 476 3.47 -6.43 -20.70
C MET A 476 2.64 -5.15 -20.60
N THR A 477 2.53 -4.56 -19.41
CA THR A 477 1.86 -3.24 -19.25
C THR A 477 2.63 -2.13 -19.96
N ARG A 478 3.96 -2.25 -20.02
CA ARG A 478 4.88 -1.44 -20.83
C ARG A 478 6.04 -2.27 -21.34
N SER A 479 6.57 -1.91 -22.50
CA SER A 479 7.71 -2.55 -23.15
C SER A 479 8.95 -1.65 -23.24
N GLY A 480 8.77 -0.33 -23.01
CA GLY A 480 9.81 0.68 -22.95
C GLY A 480 9.63 1.63 -21.76
N MET A 481 9.95 2.91 -21.97
CA MET A 481 9.86 3.98 -20.97
C MET A 481 8.59 4.84 -21.15
N GLU A 482 7.58 4.34 -21.85
CA GLU A 482 6.27 4.97 -21.97
C GLU A 482 5.59 5.10 -20.60
N SER A 483 4.80 6.16 -20.45
CA SER A 483 3.97 6.39 -19.26
C SER A 483 2.77 5.46 -19.29
N VAL A 484 2.49 4.79 -18.17
CA VAL A 484 1.25 4.03 -17.95
C VAL A 484 0.72 4.38 -16.57
N ALA A 485 -0.51 4.91 -16.52
CA ALA A 485 -1.11 5.33 -15.27
C ALA A 485 -1.33 4.13 -14.33
N LEU A 486 -1.21 4.38 -13.03
CA LEU A 486 -1.23 3.33 -12.01
C LEU A 486 -2.50 2.45 -12.06
N TYR A 487 -3.66 3.05 -12.35
CA TYR A 487 -4.94 2.36 -12.43
C TYR A 487 -5.17 1.64 -13.77
N ASP A 488 -4.46 2.03 -14.84
CA ASP A 488 -4.60 1.39 -16.16
C ASP A 488 -3.85 0.05 -16.22
N ARG A 489 -2.75 -0.09 -15.44
CA ARG A 489 -1.92 -1.31 -15.40
C ARG A 489 -2.70 -2.59 -15.10
N PRO A 490 -3.50 -2.67 -14.00
CA PRO A 490 -4.32 -3.85 -13.77
C PRO A 490 -5.44 -4.01 -14.81
N GLU A 491 -5.98 -2.90 -15.33
CA GLU A 491 -7.03 -2.93 -16.35
C GLU A 491 -6.52 -3.58 -17.66
N ILE A 492 -5.27 -3.32 -18.05
CA ILE A 492 -4.63 -4.02 -19.19
C ILE A 492 -4.68 -5.54 -18.99
N ALA A 493 -4.35 -6.04 -17.80
CA ALA A 493 -4.38 -7.47 -17.50
C ALA A 493 -5.80 -8.05 -17.57
N ILE A 494 -6.79 -7.32 -17.06
CA ILE A 494 -8.20 -7.71 -17.08
C ILE A 494 -8.74 -7.74 -18.51
N GLN A 495 -8.54 -6.67 -19.29
CA GLN A 495 -9.02 -6.57 -20.68
C GLN A 495 -8.36 -7.58 -21.60
N LYS A 496 -7.09 -7.89 -21.37
CA LYS A 496 -6.38 -8.96 -22.08
C LYS A 496 -6.67 -10.34 -21.52
N ALA A 497 -7.64 -10.50 -20.61
CA ALA A 497 -8.04 -11.79 -20.04
C ALA A 497 -6.85 -12.62 -19.51
N CYS A 498 -5.88 -11.96 -18.87
CA CYS A 498 -4.75 -12.62 -18.24
C CYS A 498 -5.19 -13.48 -17.06
N ASP A 499 -4.44 -14.55 -16.80
CA ASP A 499 -4.65 -15.50 -15.71
C ASP A 499 -3.86 -15.16 -14.46
N ILE A 500 -2.74 -14.46 -14.61
CA ILE A 500 -1.90 -13.99 -13.51
C ILE A 500 -1.39 -12.59 -13.87
N LEU A 501 -1.29 -11.71 -12.88
CA LEU A 501 -0.55 -10.44 -12.97
C LEU A 501 0.63 -10.45 -11.98
N ILE A 502 1.83 -10.16 -12.48
CA ILE A 502 3.05 -10.05 -11.68
C ILE A 502 3.63 -8.66 -11.90
N SER A 503 3.55 -7.82 -10.88
CA SER A 503 4.24 -6.52 -10.86
C SER A 503 5.66 -6.71 -10.31
N ILE A 504 6.65 -6.11 -10.97
CA ILE A 504 8.08 -6.30 -10.68
C ILE A 504 8.67 -4.97 -10.25
N HIS A 505 9.23 -4.94 -9.05
CA HIS A 505 9.77 -3.78 -8.38
C HIS A 505 11.12 -4.07 -7.69
N ASN A 506 11.79 -3.00 -7.28
CA ASN A 506 12.94 -3.06 -6.37
C ASN A 506 12.80 -1.99 -5.29
N ASN A 507 12.92 -2.42 -4.05
CA ASN A 507 12.41 -1.76 -2.87
C ASN A 507 13.26 -0.55 -2.44
N ALA A 508 12.67 0.28 -1.59
CA ALA A 508 13.35 1.30 -0.81
C ALA A 508 12.59 1.49 0.52
N LEU A 509 13.28 1.95 1.56
CA LEU A 509 12.67 2.16 2.86
C LEU A 509 12.16 3.58 3.04
N PRO A 510 11.12 3.79 3.87
CA PRO A 510 10.81 5.11 4.40
C PRO A 510 11.83 5.54 5.46
N ASP A 511 11.93 6.84 5.71
CA ASP A 511 12.77 7.43 6.75
C ASP A 511 12.58 6.76 8.14
N GLY A 512 13.66 6.75 8.92
CA GLY A 512 13.66 6.21 10.29
C GLY A 512 13.76 4.68 10.37
N VAL A 513 13.66 3.96 9.25
CA VAL A 513 13.86 2.51 9.22
C VAL A 513 15.31 2.19 8.87
N ASN A 514 16.00 1.47 9.75
CA ASN A 514 17.40 1.12 9.55
C ASN A 514 17.57 0.08 8.40
N PRO A 515 18.23 0.44 7.29
CA PRO A 515 18.37 -0.42 6.11
C PRO A 515 19.28 -1.63 6.31
N PHE A 516 20.16 -1.62 7.30
CA PHE A 516 21.08 -2.74 7.55
C PHE A 516 20.39 -3.97 8.13
N TYR A 517 19.21 -3.79 8.73
CA TYR A 517 18.40 -4.88 9.30
C TYR A 517 17.09 -5.13 8.56
N ASN A 518 16.57 -4.13 7.84
CA ASN A 518 15.27 -4.19 7.17
C ASN A 518 15.46 -4.22 5.65
N ASN A 519 16.02 -5.30 5.11
CA ASN A 519 16.26 -5.44 3.68
C ASN A 519 16.05 -6.87 3.19
N GLY A 520 16.16 -7.08 1.88
CA GLY A 520 16.07 -8.40 1.25
C GLY A 520 15.07 -8.45 0.11
N THR A 521 14.42 -9.59 -0.05
CA THR A 521 13.37 -9.82 -1.05
C THR A 521 12.00 -9.91 -0.40
N ALA A 522 10.95 -9.44 -1.06
CA ALA A 522 9.59 -9.59 -0.58
C ALA A 522 8.57 -9.80 -1.71
N THR A 523 7.43 -10.38 -1.35
CA THR A 523 6.30 -10.53 -2.26
C THR A 523 4.99 -10.11 -1.58
N TYR A 524 4.23 -9.24 -2.24
CA TYR A 524 2.99 -8.67 -1.75
C TYR A 524 1.78 -9.27 -2.47
N TYR A 525 0.68 -9.44 -1.74
CA TYR A 525 -0.62 -9.88 -2.24
C TYR A 525 -1.76 -9.15 -1.53
N TYR A 526 -2.99 -9.24 -2.02
CA TYR A 526 -4.18 -8.68 -1.35
C TYR A 526 -5.25 -9.74 -1.16
N HIS A 527 -5.74 -10.32 -2.26
CA HIS A 527 -6.78 -11.34 -2.22
C HIS A 527 -6.21 -12.71 -1.79
N PRO A 528 -6.92 -13.50 -0.96
CA PRO A 528 -6.47 -14.83 -0.53
C PRO A 528 -6.04 -15.77 -1.66
N GLN A 529 -6.68 -15.65 -2.84
CA GLN A 529 -6.32 -16.43 -4.04
C GLN A 529 -4.86 -16.27 -4.48
N SER A 530 -4.23 -15.14 -4.16
CA SER A 530 -2.87 -14.78 -4.58
C SER A 530 -1.79 -15.24 -3.59
N LEU A 531 -2.15 -15.62 -2.35
CA LEU A 531 -1.17 -15.96 -1.31
C LEU A 531 -0.30 -17.16 -1.71
N ALA A 532 -0.90 -18.20 -2.31
CA ALA A 532 -0.15 -19.37 -2.75
C ALA A 532 0.92 -18.98 -3.80
N LEU A 533 0.57 -18.16 -4.78
CA LEU A 533 1.51 -17.64 -5.78
C LEU A 533 2.62 -16.80 -5.14
N ALA A 534 2.25 -15.88 -4.23
CA ALA A 534 3.21 -15.04 -3.53
C ALA A 534 4.24 -15.86 -2.75
N ARG A 535 3.78 -16.92 -2.07
CA ARG A 535 4.64 -17.82 -1.30
C ARG A 535 5.62 -18.58 -2.17
N GLU A 536 5.17 -19.18 -3.28
CA GLU A 536 6.08 -19.93 -4.14
C GLU A 536 7.14 -19.03 -4.80
N ILE A 537 6.78 -17.80 -5.18
CA ILE A 537 7.74 -16.81 -5.70
C ILE A 537 8.74 -16.42 -4.62
N GLN A 538 8.28 -16.11 -3.41
CA GLN A 538 9.18 -15.71 -2.32
C GLN A 538 10.21 -16.80 -2.01
N LEU A 539 9.78 -18.06 -1.90
CA LEU A 539 10.70 -19.18 -1.63
C LEU A 539 11.80 -19.30 -2.70
N GLU A 540 11.47 -19.10 -3.97
CA GLU A 540 12.43 -19.14 -5.07
C GLU A 540 13.37 -17.92 -5.09
N LEU A 541 12.89 -16.74 -4.67
CA LEU A 541 13.74 -15.55 -4.50
C LEU A 541 14.82 -15.81 -3.44
N LEU A 542 14.42 -16.32 -2.28
CA LEU A 542 15.36 -16.68 -1.21
C LEU A 542 16.38 -17.72 -1.67
N GLU A 543 15.91 -18.75 -2.37
CA GLU A 543 16.77 -19.83 -2.86
C GLU A 543 17.83 -19.32 -3.85
N ARG A 544 17.47 -18.44 -4.78
CA ARG A 544 18.34 -18.06 -5.92
C ARG A 544 19.13 -16.79 -5.71
N LEU A 545 18.55 -15.81 -5.03
CA LEU A 545 19.15 -14.50 -4.82
C LEU A 545 20.07 -14.49 -3.61
N LYS A 546 19.83 -15.38 -2.63
CA LYS A 546 20.58 -15.43 -1.36
C LYS A 546 20.60 -14.08 -0.63
N LEU A 547 19.54 -13.29 -0.83
CA LEU A 547 19.27 -12.08 -0.05
C LEU A 547 18.42 -12.44 1.18
N PRO A 548 18.41 -11.58 2.22
CA PRO A 548 17.56 -11.81 3.38
C PRO A 548 16.07 -11.94 3.03
N ASP A 549 15.33 -12.60 3.92
CA ASP A 549 13.88 -12.71 3.80
C ASP A 549 13.22 -11.47 4.41
N PHE A 550 12.77 -10.56 3.55
CA PHE A 550 11.95 -9.44 3.99
C PHE A 550 10.49 -9.87 4.17
N GLY A 551 10.08 -10.99 3.55
CA GLY A 551 8.83 -11.68 3.87
C GLY A 551 7.73 -11.60 2.81
N ILE A 552 6.56 -12.10 3.21
CA ILE A 552 5.34 -12.10 2.40
C ILE A 552 4.31 -11.20 3.09
N TYR A 553 3.80 -10.21 2.38
CA TYR A 553 2.93 -9.21 2.98
C TYR A 553 1.55 -9.16 2.32
N TYR A 554 0.51 -9.09 3.15
CA TYR A 554 -0.74 -8.48 2.71
C TYR A 554 -0.48 -6.98 2.48
N GLY A 555 -0.73 -6.50 1.27
CA GLY A 555 -0.40 -5.15 0.84
C GLY A 555 -1.57 -4.51 0.10
N ASN A 556 -2.00 -3.34 0.57
CA ASN A 556 -3.08 -2.56 -0.03
C ASN A 556 -2.60 -1.75 -1.25
N LEU A 557 -2.09 -2.44 -2.26
CA LEU A 557 -1.45 -1.84 -3.44
C LEU A 557 -2.40 -1.91 -4.64
N VAL A 558 -2.41 -0.89 -5.50
CA VAL A 558 -3.32 -0.86 -6.67
C VAL A 558 -3.16 -2.12 -7.53
N LEU A 559 -1.92 -2.59 -7.72
CA LEU A 559 -1.61 -3.77 -8.54
C LEU A 559 -1.98 -5.10 -7.90
N THR A 560 -2.14 -5.17 -6.58
CA THR A 560 -2.53 -6.40 -5.87
C THR A 560 -4.05 -6.51 -5.65
N ARG A 561 -4.79 -5.41 -5.81
CA ARG A 561 -6.23 -5.32 -5.55
C ARG A 561 -7.19 -5.94 -6.58
N PRO A 562 -6.85 -6.17 -7.86
CA PRO A 562 -7.78 -6.80 -8.79
C PRO A 562 -8.25 -8.16 -8.28
N SER A 563 -9.57 -8.40 -8.27
CA SER A 563 -10.14 -9.68 -7.86
C SER A 563 -10.22 -10.68 -9.00
N GLN A 564 -10.16 -10.22 -10.25
CA GLN A 564 -10.45 -10.99 -11.46
C GLN A 564 -9.39 -12.05 -11.82
N LEU A 565 -8.22 -11.98 -11.19
CA LEU A 565 -7.08 -12.89 -11.40
C LEU A 565 -6.13 -12.87 -10.18
N PRO A 566 -5.34 -13.92 -9.93
CA PRO A 566 -4.21 -13.86 -9.01
C PRO A 566 -3.21 -12.76 -9.39
N THR A 567 -2.91 -11.89 -8.42
CA THR A 567 -2.03 -10.73 -8.59
C THR A 567 -1.00 -10.66 -7.47
N VAL A 568 0.26 -10.47 -7.81
CA VAL A 568 1.35 -10.25 -6.85
C VAL A 568 2.23 -9.08 -7.26
N LEU A 569 2.85 -8.43 -6.29
CA LEU A 569 3.93 -7.46 -6.51
C LEU A 569 5.21 -8.03 -5.88
N VAL A 570 6.29 -8.08 -6.65
CA VAL A 570 7.54 -8.72 -6.29
C VAL A 570 8.63 -7.67 -6.15
N GLU A 571 9.21 -7.57 -4.96
CA GLU A 571 10.37 -6.74 -4.63
C GLU A 571 11.63 -7.62 -4.64
N CYS A 572 12.46 -7.49 -5.68
CA CYS A 572 13.60 -8.41 -5.87
C CYS A 572 14.83 -8.08 -5.03
N ALA A 573 15.03 -6.81 -4.67
CA ALA A 573 16.13 -6.31 -3.84
C ALA A 573 15.86 -4.84 -3.47
N PHE A 574 16.71 -4.21 -2.66
CA PHE A 574 16.61 -2.80 -2.27
C PHE A 574 17.56 -1.92 -3.08
N MET A 575 17.02 -0.92 -3.78
CA MET A 575 17.78 0.03 -4.62
C MET A 575 18.78 0.87 -3.81
N MET A 576 18.43 1.20 -2.57
CA MET A 576 19.22 2.09 -1.71
C MET A 576 20.49 1.44 -1.12
N ILE A 577 20.61 0.11 -1.18
CA ILE A 577 21.74 -0.62 -0.58
C ILE A 577 22.83 -0.81 -1.65
N PRO A 578 24.05 -0.26 -1.47
CA PRO A 578 25.07 -0.25 -2.52
C PRO A 578 25.43 -1.63 -3.08
N GLU A 579 25.55 -2.69 -2.25
CA GLU A 579 25.80 -4.04 -2.77
C GLU A 579 24.63 -4.58 -3.61
N GLN A 580 23.39 -4.30 -3.21
CA GLN A 580 22.20 -4.78 -3.91
C GLN A 580 21.97 -3.99 -5.21
N GLU A 581 22.19 -2.67 -5.21
CA GLU A 581 22.21 -1.86 -6.44
C GLU A 581 23.24 -2.42 -7.44
N GLU A 582 24.44 -2.76 -6.97
CA GLU A 582 25.48 -3.33 -7.83
C GLU A 582 25.05 -4.67 -8.43
N PHE A 583 24.40 -5.53 -7.64
CA PHE A 583 23.80 -6.76 -8.18
C PHE A 583 22.77 -6.44 -9.27
N LEU A 584 21.85 -5.50 -9.01
CA LEU A 584 20.78 -5.11 -9.92
C LEU A 584 21.27 -4.52 -11.26
N LYS A 585 22.49 -3.99 -11.34
CA LYS A 585 23.10 -3.58 -12.62
C LYS A 585 23.50 -4.76 -13.51
N THR A 586 23.76 -5.93 -12.94
CA THR A 586 24.30 -7.07 -13.68
C THR A 586 23.21 -7.88 -14.38
N ASP A 587 23.45 -8.23 -15.65
CA ASP A 587 22.58 -9.15 -16.39
C ASP A 587 22.43 -10.50 -15.66
N LYS A 588 23.50 -10.98 -14.99
CA LYS A 588 23.49 -12.22 -14.23
C LYS A 588 22.47 -12.20 -13.09
N PHE A 589 22.44 -11.14 -12.28
CA PHE A 589 21.48 -11.05 -11.17
C PHE A 589 20.06 -10.81 -11.66
N GLN A 590 19.86 -9.93 -12.64
CA GLN A 590 18.55 -9.72 -13.26
C GLN A 590 17.97 -11.03 -13.84
N LYS A 591 18.80 -11.88 -14.46
CA LYS A 591 18.41 -13.23 -14.89
C LYS A 591 18.02 -14.12 -13.71
N LYS A 592 18.72 -14.05 -12.57
CA LYS A 592 18.35 -14.80 -11.37
C LYS A 592 17.00 -14.37 -10.82
N CYS A 593 16.69 -13.07 -10.79
CA CYS A 593 15.38 -12.57 -10.38
C CYS A 593 14.27 -13.13 -11.28
N ALA A 594 14.46 -13.03 -12.61
CA ALA A 594 13.53 -13.60 -13.58
C ALA A 594 13.38 -15.12 -13.43
N GLN A 595 14.47 -15.85 -13.17
CA GLN A 595 14.43 -17.29 -12.90
C GLN A 595 13.63 -17.62 -11.64
N ALA A 596 13.84 -16.88 -10.54
CA ALA A 596 13.11 -17.09 -9.29
C ALA A 596 11.60 -16.93 -9.49
N ILE A 597 11.18 -15.83 -10.11
CA ILE A 597 9.76 -15.58 -10.40
C ILE A 597 9.20 -16.68 -11.31
N TYR A 598 9.91 -17.05 -12.38
CA TYR A 598 9.51 -18.13 -13.28
C TYR A 598 9.30 -19.47 -12.56
N HIS A 599 10.24 -19.88 -11.71
CA HIS A 599 10.14 -21.14 -10.97
C HIS A 599 9.05 -21.10 -9.90
N GLY A 600 8.81 -19.93 -9.27
CA GLY A 600 7.71 -19.74 -8.33
C GLY A 600 6.36 -19.92 -9.02
N VAL A 601 6.20 -19.33 -10.22
CA VAL A 601 5.02 -19.54 -11.06
C VAL A 601 4.85 -21.03 -11.41
N LEU A 602 5.92 -21.73 -11.83
CA LEU A 602 5.82 -23.17 -12.12
C LEU A 602 5.33 -23.98 -10.91
N LYS A 603 5.92 -23.77 -9.73
CA LYS A 603 5.54 -24.47 -8.49
C LYS A 603 4.08 -24.18 -8.12
N PHE A 604 3.63 -22.93 -8.27
CA PHE A 604 2.23 -22.56 -8.08
C PHE A 604 1.30 -23.33 -9.02
N ILE A 605 1.63 -23.37 -10.32
CA ILE A 605 0.85 -24.08 -11.34
C ILE A 605 0.81 -25.60 -11.07
N GLU A 606 1.92 -26.19 -10.63
CA GLU A 606 1.97 -27.62 -10.27
C GLU A 606 1.07 -27.95 -9.07
N LYS A 607 1.05 -27.08 -8.05
CA LYS A 607 0.17 -27.24 -6.89
C LYS A 607 -1.30 -27.03 -7.25
N ALA A 608 -1.60 -26.08 -8.12
CA ALA A 608 -2.98 -25.82 -8.57
C ALA A 608 -3.60 -26.95 -9.41
N LYS A 609 -2.80 -27.88 -9.95
CA LYS A 609 -3.29 -29.07 -10.68
C LYS A 609 -3.74 -30.21 -9.75
N LYS A 610 -3.34 -30.18 -8.46
CA LYS A 610 -3.69 -31.19 -7.44
C LYS A 610 -4.96 -30.76 -6.69
#